data_AF-A0A960K6F4-F1
#
_entry.id   AF-A0A960K6F4-F1
#
_cell.length_a   1.000
_cell.length_b   1.000
_cell.length_c   1.000
_cell.angle_alpha   90.00
_cell.angle_beta   90.00
_cell.angle_gamma   90.00
#
_symmetry.space_group_name_H-M   'P 1'
#
loop_
_entity.id
_entity.type
_entity.pdbx_description
1 polymer ?
#
loop_
_entity_poly.entity_id
_entity_poly.type
_entity_poly.pdbx_seq_one_letter_code
_entity_poly.pdbx_strand_id
1 'polypeptide(L)'
;YPWPGNVRELEALCERWTVFGAGPVTPADLPASFLRAAAEATPHCEPFLPLKEYRARAEKAYIEKVLEETGWNVSAAARILGVQRSHLHQKLTALGTRRPGQD
;
A
#
# COMPACT_ATOMS: atom_id res chain seq x y z
N TYR A 1 -13.35 2.33 3.90
CA TYR A 1 -13.54 3.38 4.92
C TYR A 1 -12.27 3.46 5.74
N PRO A 2 -11.57 4.60 5.77
CA PRO A 2 -10.22 4.67 6.30
C PRO A 2 -10.11 4.87 7.83
N TRP A 3 -11.22 4.79 8.58
CA TRP A 3 -11.24 5.05 10.03
C TRP A 3 -10.63 6.41 10.39
N PRO A 4 -11.24 7.54 9.97
CA PRO A 4 -10.68 8.88 10.23
C PRO A 4 -10.42 9.17 11.71
N GLY A 5 -11.15 8.52 12.63
CA GLY A 5 -10.92 8.65 14.07
C GLY A 5 -10.10 7.50 14.69
N ASN A 6 -9.60 6.55 13.89
CA ASN A 6 -8.84 5.37 14.34
C ASN A 6 -9.49 4.73 15.59
N VAL A 7 -8.72 4.59 16.67
CA VAL A 7 -9.14 3.96 17.93
C VAL A 7 -10.27 4.73 18.60
N ARG A 8 -10.29 6.07 18.52
CA ARG A 8 -11.37 6.89 19.13
C ARG A 8 -12.73 6.61 18.48
N GLU A 9 -12.71 6.36 17.17
CA GLU A 9 -13.92 6.02 16.43
C GLU A 9 -14.42 4.61 16.77
N LEU A 10 -13.51 3.67 16.98
CA LEU A 10 -13.83 2.34 17.46
C LEU A 10 -14.43 2.37 18.88
N GLU A 11 -13.82 3.15 19.79
CA GLU A 11 -14.33 3.33 21.16
C GLU A 11 -15.76 3.89 21.14
N ALA A 12 -16.01 4.95 20.39
CA ALA A 12 -17.34 5.55 20.27
C ALA A 12 -18.39 4.56 19.70
N LEU A 13 -17.98 3.67 18.80
CA LEU A 13 -18.85 2.63 18.26
C LEU A 13 -19.18 1.56 19.30
N CYS A 14 -18.17 1.09 20.06
CA CYS A 14 -18.35 0.14 21.17
C CYS A 14 -19.21 0.72 22.30
N GLU A 15 -19.01 1.99 22.66
CA GLU A 15 -19.84 2.71 23.63
C GLU A 15 -21.30 2.74 23.18
N ARG A 16 -21.54 3.10 21.91
CA ARG A 16 -22.88 3.12 21.34
C ARG A 16 -23.57 1.76 21.43
N TRP A 17 -22.87 0.67 21.08
CA TRP A 17 -23.44 -0.68 21.19
C TRP A 17 -23.68 -1.11 22.63
N THR A 18 -22.86 -0.66 23.57
CA THR A 18 -23.06 -0.94 25.00
C THR A 18 -24.28 -0.21 25.55
N VAL A 19 -24.53 1.03 25.10
CA VAL A 19 -25.65 1.87 25.57
C VAL A 19 -26.97 1.51 24.89
N PHE A 20 -26.95 1.25 23.58
CA PHE A 20 -28.16 1.09 22.76
C PHE A 20 -28.38 -0.34 22.23
N GLY A 21 -27.45 -1.26 22.46
CA GLY A 21 -27.53 -2.62 21.96
C GLY A 21 -28.57 -3.45 22.71
N ALA A 22 -29.46 -4.08 21.95
CA ALA A 22 -30.45 -5.04 22.47
C ALA A 22 -30.09 -6.46 22.01
N GLY A 23 -28.90 -6.94 22.37
CA GLY A 23 -28.45 -8.31 22.05
C GLY A 23 -27.04 -8.38 21.46
N PRO A 24 -26.67 -9.55 20.89
CA PRO A 24 -25.38 -9.73 20.24
C PRO A 24 -25.21 -8.76 19.07
N VAL A 25 -24.07 -8.10 19.00
CA VAL A 25 -23.74 -7.21 17.88
C VAL A 25 -23.65 -8.02 16.59
N THR A 26 -24.37 -7.60 15.57
CA THR A 26 -24.37 -8.17 14.23
C THR A 26 -23.77 -7.20 13.22
N PRO A 27 -23.35 -7.66 12.03
CA PRO A 27 -22.88 -6.76 10.98
C PRO A 27 -23.92 -5.69 10.56
N ALA A 28 -25.21 -5.93 10.80
CA ALA A 28 -26.27 -4.96 10.50
C ALA A 28 -26.24 -3.73 11.43
N ASP A 29 -25.57 -3.84 12.59
CA ASP A 29 -25.44 -2.77 13.57
C ASP A 29 -24.28 -1.81 13.26
N LEU A 30 -23.52 -2.08 12.19
CA LEU A 30 -22.47 -1.20 11.70
C LEU A 30 -23.06 0.04 11.01
N PRO A 31 -22.42 1.22 11.12
CA PRO A 31 -22.86 2.39 10.41
C PRO A 31 -22.86 2.18 8.89
N ALA A 32 -23.79 2.81 8.18
CA ALA A 32 -23.93 2.66 6.73
C ALA A 32 -22.66 2.99 5.94
N SER A 33 -21.79 3.87 6.46
CA SER A 33 -20.47 4.18 5.89
C SER A 33 -19.54 2.97 5.85
N PHE A 34 -19.60 2.09 6.86
CA PHE A 34 -18.84 0.85 6.93
C PHE A 34 -19.38 -0.17 5.94
N LEU A 35 -20.70 -0.34 5.88
CA LEU A 35 -21.35 -1.25 4.95
C LEU A 35 -21.09 -0.85 3.49
N ARG A 36 -21.20 0.45 3.18
CA ARG A 36 -20.88 0.98 1.85
C ARG A 36 -19.42 0.76 1.50
N ALA A 37 -18.51 1.02 2.42
CA ALA A 37 -17.10 0.75 2.20
C ALA A 37 -16.77 -0.73 2.05
N ALA A 38 -17.48 -1.63 2.72
CA ALA A 38 -17.32 -3.07 2.53
C ALA A 38 -17.83 -3.53 1.15
N ALA A 39 -18.90 -2.91 0.65
CA ALA A 39 -19.42 -3.16 -0.70
C ALA A 39 -18.53 -2.57 -1.81
N GLU A 40 -17.94 -1.40 -1.55
CA GLU A 40 -16.97 -0.74 -2.44
C GLU A 40 -15.57 -1.35 -2.35
N ALA A 41 -15.26 -2.06 -1.26
CA ALA A 41 -14.03 -2.82 -1.13
C ALA A 41 -14.11 -4.02 -2.09
N THR A 42 -13.55 -3.85 -3.28
CA THR A 42 -13.07 -4.98 -4.04
C THR A 42 -12.13 -5.76 -3.12
N PRO A 43 -12.39 -7.05 -2.83
CA PRO A 43 -11.45 -7.85 -2.08
C PRO A 43 -10.11 -7.70 -2.78
N HIS A 44 -9.13 -7.09 -2.11
CA HIS A 44 -7.76 -7.01 -2.58
C HIS A 44 -7.14 -8.39 -2.41
N CYS A 45 -7.72 -9.37 -3.09
CA CYS A 45 -7.04 -10.60 -3.42
C CYS A 45 -6.21 -10.23 -4.66
N GLU A 46 -5.06 -9.58 -4.44
CA GLU A 46 -4.06 -9.63 -5.51
C GLU A 46 -3.85 -11.12 -5.78
N PRO A 47 -4.07 -11.58 -7.03
CA PRO A 47 -3.86 -12.99 -7.35
C PRO A 47 -2.46 -13.38 -6.91
N PHE A 48 -2.30 -14.55 -6.29
CA PHE A 48 -0.99 -15.04 -5.91
C PHE A 48 -0.12 -15.14 -7.18
N LEU A 49 0.80 -14.21 -7.30
CA LEU A 49 1.80 -14.23 -8.36
C LEU A 49 2.82 -15.33 -8.05
N PRO A 50 3.39 -15.98 -9.07
CA PRO A 50 4.59 -16.78 -8.89
C PRO A 50 5.64 -15.96 -8.12
N LEU A 51 6.32 -16.59 -7.14
CA LEU A 51 7.27 -15.90 -6.25
C LEU A 51 8.30 -15.06 -7.02
N LYS A 52 8.71 -15.52 -8.20
CA LYS A 52 9.62 -14.80 -9.10
C LYS A 52 9.06 -13.45 -9.55
N GLU A 53 7.80 -13.41 -9.95
CA GLU A 53 7.13 -12.20 -10.43
C GLU A 53 6.83 -11.24 -9.28
N TYR A 54 6.39 -11.76 -8.14
CA TYR A 54 6.19 -10.95 -6.94
C TYR A 54 7.48 -10.25 -6.51
N ARG A 55 8.61 -10.98 -6.45
CA ARG A 55 9.91 -10.40 -6.12
C ARG A 55 10.34 -9.35 -7.12
N ALA A 56 10.14 -9.58 -8.42
CA ALA A 56 10.49 -8.60 -9.45
C ALA A 56 9.67 -7.32 -9.33
N ARG A 57 8.36 -7.43 -9.07
CA ARG A 57 7.47 -6.28 -8.87
C ARG A 57 7.82 -5.49 -7.60
N ALA A 58 8.04 -6.18 -6.48
CA ALA A 58 8.43 -5.56 -5.23
C ALA A 58 9.81 -4.87 -5.33
N GLU A 59 10.78 -5.54 -5.98
CA GLU A 59 12.10 -4.97 -6.23
C GLU A 59 12.01 -3.70 -7.08
N LYS A 60 11.24 -3.73 -8.18
CA LYS A 60 11.02 -2.56 -9.04
C LYS A 60 10.43 -1.38 -8.26
N ALA A 61 9.33 -1.62 -7.53
CA ALA A 61 8.67 -0.57 -6.75
C ALA A 61 9.59 0.05 -5.69
N TYR A 62 10.43 -0.78 -5.06
CA TYR A 62 11.40 -0.29 -4.08
C TYR A 62 12.51 0.55 -4.73
N ILE A 63 13.05 0.11 -5.88
CA ILE A 63 14.06 0.87 -6.63
C ILE A 63 13.50 2.23 -7.07
N GLU A 64 12.26 2.27 -7.58
CA GLU A 64 11.59 3.50 -8.00
C GLU A 64 11.43 4.47 -6.82
N LYS A 65 10.95 3.97 -5.67
CA LYS A 65 10.82 4.79 -4.45
C LYS A 65 12.16 5.42 -4.02
N VAL A 66 13.24 4.64 -3.99
CA VAL A 66 14.57 5.15 -3.62
C VAL A 66 15.08 6.16 -4.66
N LEU A 67 14.79 5.96 -5.95
CA LEU A 67 15.13 6.92 -6.98
C LEU A 67 14.37 8.23 -6.81
N GLU A 68 13.07 8.19 -6.50
CA GLU A 68 12.28 9.38 -6.23
C GLU A 68 12.81 10.17 -5.02
N GLU A 69 13.08 9.48 -3.90
CA GLU A 69 13.63 10.09 -2.69
C GLU A 69 15.02 10.71 -2.90
N THR A 70 15.81 10.17 -3.83
CA THR A 70 17.14 10.68 -4.19
C THR A 70 17.13 11.68 -5.36
N GLY A 71 15.95 12.08 -5.86
CA GLY A 71 15.85 13.00 -6.99
C GLY A 71 16.43 12.43 -8.29
N TRP A 72 16.31 11.11 -8.49
CA TRP A 72 16.85 10.35 -9.62
C TRP A 72 18.39 10.31 -9.67
N ASN A 73 19.06 10.53 -8.54
CA ASN A 73 20.52 10.36 -8.44
C ASN A 73 20.88 8.88 -8.29
N VAL A 74 21.18 8.23 -9.42
CA VAL A 74 21.54 6.80 -9.49
C VAL A 74 22.71 6.43 -8.57
N SER A 75 23.68 7.32 -8.37
CA SER A 75 24.82 7.03 -7.49
C SER A 75 24.43 7.05 -6.01
N ALA A 76 23.55 7.97 -5.62
CA ALA A 76 23.00 8.00 -4.26
C ALA A 76 22.06 6.82 -4.01
N ALA A 77 21.18 6.51 -4.96
CA ALA A 77 20.27 5.37 -4.89
C ALA A 77 21.03 4.04 -4.79
N ALA A 78 22.08 3.84 -5.59
CA ALA A 78 22.92 2.63 -5.53
C ALA A 78 23.55 2.43 -4.14
N ARG A 79 23.98 3.53 -3.50
CA ARG A 79 24.53 3.49 -2.13
C ARG A 79 23.49 3.08 -1.10
N ILE A 80 22.26 3.61 -1.19
CA ILE A 80 21.15 3.28 -0.29
C ILE A 80 20.71 1.82 -0.50
N LEU A 81 20.63 1.38 -1.76
CA LEU A 81 20.25 0.02 -2.12
C LEU A 81 21.36 -1.01 -1.87
N GLY A 82 22.58 -0.58 -1.54
CA GLY A 82 23.73 -1.46 -1.31
C GLY A 82 24.21 -2.21 -2.56
N VAL A 83 23.92 -1.69 -3.77
CA VAL A 83 24.28 -2.31 -5.05
C VAL A 83 25.32 -1.47 -5.78
N GLN A 84 26.08 -2.10 -6.67
CA GLN A 84 26.96 -1.37 -7.58
C GLN A 84 26.14 -0.51 -8.55
N ARG A 85 26.62 0.71 -8.80
CA ARG A 85 25.99 1.67 -9.74
C ARG A 85 25.76 1.07 -11.13
N SER A 86 26.73 0.29 -11.64
CA SER A 86 26.64 -0.39 -12.94
C SER A 86 25.50 -1.40 -12.97
N HIS A 87 25.34 -2.18 -11.89
CA HIS A 87 24.27 -3.15 -11.75
C HIS A 87 22.89 -2.48 -11.64
N LEU A 88 22.81 -1.35 -10.92
CA LEU A 88 21.59 -0.55 -10.88
C LEU A 88 21.22 0.00 -12.27
N HIS A 89 22.19 0.52 -13.02
CA HIS A 89 21.96 0.98 -14.40
C HIS A 89 21.42 -0.12 -15.31
N GLN A 90 22.03 -1.31 -15.28
CA GLN A 90 21.56 -2.45 -16.06
C GLN A 90 20.13 -2.85 -15.68
N LYS A 91 19.81 -2.85 -14.38
CA LYS A 91 18.46 -3.11 -13.88
C LYS A 91 17.47 -2.05 -14.37
N LEU A 92 17.82 -0.77 -14.34
CA LEU A 92 16.93 0.30 -14.82
C LEU A 92 16.64 0.19 -16.32
N THR A 93 17.65 -0.16 -17.12
CA THR A 93 17.46 -0.44 -18.56
C THR A 93 16.56 -1.66 -18.79
N ALA A 94 16.78 -2.75 -18.03
CA ALA A 94 15.95 -3.95 -18.14
C ALA A 94 14.49 -3.74 -17.69
N LEU A 95 14.26 -2.85 -16.73
CA LEU A 95 12.94 -2.53 -16.18
C LEU A 95 12.20 -1.45 -16.99
N GLY A 96 12.86 -0.81 -17.97
CA GLY A 96 12.30 0.28 -18.76
C GLY A 96 11.93 1.52 -17.95
N THR A 97 12.49 1.67 -16.74
CA THR A 97 12.17 2.75 -15.81
C THR A 97 12.85 4.04 -16.26
N ARG A 98 12.06 5.03 -16.67
CA ARG A 98 12.51 6.37 -17.05
C ARG A 98 12.06 7.38 -15.99
N ARG A 99 12.84 8.44 -15.81
CA ARG A 99 12.46 9.57 -14.99
C ARG A 99 11.12 10.15 -15.50
N PRO A 100 10.08 10.29 -14.67
CA PRO A 100 8.85 10.95 -15.07
C PRO A 100 9.18 12.41 -15.43
N GLY A 101 8.83 12.83 -16.65
CA GLY A 101 9.09 14.18 -17.18
C GLY A 101 10.24 14.33 -18.18
N GLN A 102 10.75 13.24 -18.77
CA GLN A 102 11.53 13.30 -20.01
C GLN A 102 10.67 12.86 -21.21
N ASP A 103 9.83 13.78 -21.69
CA ASP A 103 9.38 13.82 -23.08
C ASP A 103 10.12 14.96 -23.81
#